data_AF-A0A6I7LPM8-F1
#
_entry.id   AF-A0A6I7LPM8-F1
#
_cell.length_a   1.000
_cell.length_b   1.000
_cell.length_c   1.000
_cell.angle_alpha   90.00
_cell.angle_beta   90.00
_cell.angle_gamma   90.00
#
_symmetry.space_group_name_H-M   'P 1'
#
loop_
_entity.id
_entity.type
_entity.pdbx_description
1 polymer ?
#
loop_
_entity_poly.entity_id
_entity_poly.type
_entity_poly.pdbx_seq_one_letter_code
_entity_poly.pdbx_strand_id
1 'polypeptide(L)'
;MIHRSDAKILILNSRQTLRPFGNDAWITNTEKAVLESKERGAIILTSIGMSSWEMTLYLASRHKVRLMIYIPLAPDENADRVTKGIIEGFHLDDGLIGWRFLECDKKRSKKSNFQELRDRTMMREADLIFPVSIRSGGNLDEQLRMARANGAAVEDNFRVEYQRDHRICKISVDKNKIDPEIDMLLDDYLIHWTKSSNGPWPGETSFQFYQAIAGCEDHYARSALDTLIRIVLERKLRASSRHYRTEYPAVPFSSLKPSAAAALMRWRARYQEMTFEPYGIAIRADFAEKLSIKRVFYGHRDMYQYLDTEDRPYFQNMGIRGDWTPEKEYRHIGDLDLSKLRSDDSILIVNHAEERDRFRDISDLPVVSYYSR
;
A
#
# COMPACT_ATOMS: atom_id res chain seq x y z
N MET A 1 -15.16 -11.83 -37.22
CA MET A 1 -14.48 -11.02 -36.20
C MET A 1 -13.21 -10.48 -36.84
N ILE A 2 -13.07 -9.16 -36.98
CA ILE A 2 -11.90 -8.58 -37.66
C ILE A 2 -10.73 -8.59 -36.65
N HIS A 3 -9.77 -9.49 -36.82
CA HIS A 3 -8.48 -9.43 -36.13
C HIS A 3 -7.67 -8.25 -36.71
N ARG A 4 -7.94 -7.04 -36.20
CA ARG A 4 -7.02 -5.91 -36.39
C ARG A 4 -5.96 -6.04 -35.32
N SER A 5 -4.76 -6.42 -35.76
CA SER A 5 -3.58 -6.64 -34.92
C SER A 5 -3.07 -5.40 -34.20
N ASP A 6 -3.83 -4.30 -34.10
CA ASP A 6 -3.49 -3.04 -33.43
C ASP A 6 -4.72 -2.33 -32.84
N ALA A 7 -5.85 -3.06 -32.66
CA ALA A 7 -7.03 -2.48 -32.02
C ALA A 7 -6.70 -2.01 -30.59
N LYS A 8 -7.19 -0.83 -30.22
CA LYS A 8 -7.05 -0.25 -28.88
C LYS A 8 -8.22 -0.68 -28.01
N ILE A 9 -7.93 -1.43 -26.95
CA ILE A 9 -8.94 -1.92 -26.00
C ILE A 9 -8.81 -1.15 -24.69
N LEU A 10 -9.93 -0.63 -24.19
CA LEU A 10 -10.03 -0.03 -22.87
C LEU A 10 -10.74 -0.96 -21.89
N ILE A 11 -10.02 -1.43 -20.87
CA ILE A 11 -10.60 -2.20 -19.76
C ILE A 11 -11.02 -1.24 -18.66
N LEU A 12 -12.33 -1.16 -18.41
CA LEU A 12 -12.90 -0.11 -17.56
C LEU A 12 -13.32 -0.65 -16.20
N ASN A 13 -12.75 -0.08 -15.15
CA ASN A 13 -13.07 -0.37 -13.76
C ASN A 13 -13.29 0.93 -12.98
N SER A 14 -14.43 1.02 -12.31
CA SER A 14 -14.64 2.03 -11.27
C SER A 14 -13.65 1.85 -10.12
N ARG A 15 -13.52 2.89 -9.30
CA ARG A 15 -12.65 2.83 -8.11
C ARG A 15 -13.10 1.70 -7.19
N GLN A 16 -12.20 0.79 -6.92
CA GLN A 16 -12.43 -0.38 -6.06
C GLN A 16 -11.97 -0.11 -4.62
N THR A 17 -12.20 -1.09 -3.75
CA THR A 17 -11.67 -1.06 -2.38
C THR A 17 -10.15 -0.88 -2.35
N LEU A 18 -9.62 -0.31 -1.27
CA LEU A 18 -8.17 -0.16 -1.07
C LEU A 18 -7.47 -1.49 -0.75
N ARG A 19 -8.23 -2.52 -0.35
CA ARG A 19 -7.70 -3.79 0.15
C ARG A 19 -8.28 -4.98 -0.62
N PRO A 20 -8.07 -5.02 -1.95
CA PRO A 20 -8.58 -6.11 -2.77
C PRO A 20 -7.74 -7.37 -2.59
N PHE A 21 -8.28 -8.53 -2.96
CA PHE A 21 -7.55 -9.81 -3.01
C PHE A 21 -7.92 -10.55 -4.29
N GLY A 22 -7.14 -11.57 -4.66
CA GLY A 22 -7.17 -12.24 -5.96
C GLY A 22 -8.54 -12.71 -6.42
N ASN A 23 -9.36 -13.28 -5.53
CA ASN A 23 -10.71 -13.76 -5.88
C ASN A 23 -11.77 -12.65 -5.95
N ASP A 24 -11.42 -11.37 -5.75
CA ASP A 24 -12.34 -10.28 -6.06
C ASP A 24 -12.77 -10.40 -7.53
N ALA A 25 -14.09 -10.46 -7.77
CA ALA A 25 -14.64 -10.67 -9.11
C ALA A 25 -14.12 -9.66 -10.14
N TRP A 26 -13.85 -8.41 -9.71
CA TRP A 26 -13.30 -7.38 -10.58
C TRP A 26 -11.84 -7.68 -10.97
N ILE A 27 -11.02 -8.29 -10.11
CA ILE A 27 -9.64 -8.70 -10.44
C ILE A 27 -9.68 -9.86 -11.43
N THR A 28 -10.41 -10.93 -11.10
CA THR A 28 -10.48 -12.13 -11.95
C THR A 28 -10.99 -11.80 -13.34
N ASN A 29 -11.98 -10.91 -13.46
CA ASN A 29 -12.52 -10.51 -14.76
C ASN A 29 -11.66 -9.47 -15.48
N THR A 30 -10.90 -8.63 -14.75
CA THR A 30 -9.87 -7.80 -15.37
C THR A 30 -8.79 -8.67 -16.00
N GLU A 31 -8.37 -9.75 -15.34
CA GLU A 31 -7.40 -10.69 -15.91
C GLU A 31 -7.93 -11.39 -17.16
N LYS A 32 -9.19 -11.86 -17.14
CA LYS A 32 -9.83 -12.41 -18.35
C LYS A 32 -9.85 -11.40 -19.50
N ALA A 33 -10.19 -10.14 -19.22
CA ALA A 33 -10.21 -9.07 -20.23
C ALA A 33 -8.81 -8.77 -20.80
N VAL A 34 -7.77 -8.84 -19.97
CA VAL A 34 -6.36 -8.70 -20.40
C VAL A 34 -5.94 -9.88 -21.29
N LEU A 35 -6.30 -11.11 -20.93
CA LEU A 35 -6.00 -12.30 -21.73
C LEU A 35 -6.73 -12.28 -23.08
N GLU A 36 -8.01 -11.91 -23.12
CA GLU A 36 -8.74 -11.70 -24.37
C GLU A 36 -8.05 -10.65 -25.25
N SER A 37 -7.62 -9.53 -24.66
CA SER A 37 -6.91 -8.48 -25.39
C SER A 37 -5.60 -8.99 -25.99
N LYS A 38 -4.88 -9.87 -25.26
CA LYS A 38 -3.68 -10.54 -25.75
C LYS A 38 -3.97 -11.44 -26.93
N GLU A 39 -5.00 -12.28 -26.85
CA GLU A 39 -5.39 -13.20 -27.94
C GLU A 39 -5.79 -12.45 -29.20
N ARG A 40 -6.40 -11.26 -29.05
CA ARG A 40 -6.72 -10.37 -30.17
C ARG A 40 -5.51 -9.62 -30.73
N GLY A 41 -4.35 -9.73 -30.09
CA GLY A 41 -3.16 -8.94 -30.41
C GLY A 41 -3.39 -7.43 -30.22
N ALA A 42 -4.26 -7.03 -29.29
CA ALA A 42 -4.64 -5.64 -29.09
C ALA A 42 -3.61 -4.84 -28.28
N ILE A 43 -3.80 -3.52 -28.24
CA ILE A 43 -3.09 -2.59 -27.35
C ILE A 43 -4.06 -2.20 -26.23
N ILE A 44 -3.69 -2.44 -24.98
CA ILE A 44 -4.51 -2.04 -23.83
C ILE A 44 -4.23 -0.58 -23.47
N LEU A 45 -5.28 0.23 -23.37
CA LEU A 45 -5.22 1.60 -22.86
C LEU A 45 -5.30 1.57 -21.33
N THR A 46 -4.30 2.12 -20.64
CA THR A 46 -4.25 2.13 -19.16
C THR A 46 -3.54 3.37 -18.62
N SER A 47 -3.41 3.47 -17.29
CA SER A 47 -2.80 4.59 -16.58
C SER A 47 -2.28 4.18 -15.19
N ILE A 48 -1.92 5.17 -14.37
CA ILE A 48 -1.43 5.02 -12.99
C ILE A 48 -2.22 5.90 -12.02
N GLY A 49 -1.97 5.75 -10.71
CA GLY A 49 -2.53 6.59 -9.65
C GLY A 49 -3.89 6.13 -9.12
N MET A 50 -4.38 4.97 -9.58
CA MET A 50 -5.54 4.27 -9.05
C MET A 50 -5.32 2.76 -9.15
N SER A 51 -5.72 2.02 -8.11
CA SER A 51 -5.55 0.56 -8.04
C SER A 51 -6.17 -0.20 -9.20
N SER A 52 -7.29 0.29 -9.75
CA SER A 52 -7.93 -0.35 -10.90
C SER A 52 -7.09 -0.25 -12.18
N TRP A 53 -6.43 0.89 -12.44
CA TRP A 53 -5.55 1.05 -13.60
C TRP A 53 -4.23 0.31 -13.42
N GLU A 54 -3.67 0.40 -12.21
CA GLU A 54 -2.40 -0.24 -11.88
C GLU A 54 -2.51 -1.77 -11.83
N MET A 55 -3.68 -2.33 -11.45
CA MET A 55 -3.94 -3.76 -11.57
C MET A 55 -3.94 -4.20 -13.04
N THR A 56 -4.61 -3.46 -13.93
CA THR A 56 -4.55 -3.72 -15.39
C THR A 56 -3.11 -3.64 -15.90
N LEU A 57 -2.33 -2.66 -15.42
CA LEU A 57 -0.92 -2.49 -15.79
C LEU A 57 -0.07 -3.69 -15.34
N TYR A 58 -0.24 -4.15 -14.10
CA TYR A 58 0.40 -5.36 -13.58
C TYR A 58 0.03 -6.60 -14.40
N LEU A 59 -1.25 -6.84 -14.66
CA LEU A 59 -1.72 -8.01 -15.40
C LEU A 59 -1.19 -8.00 -16.84
N ALA A 60 -1.20 -6.85 -17.51
CA ALA A 60 -0.63 -6.70 -18.85
C ALA A 60 0.88 -6.95 -18.86
N SER A 61 1.61 -6.46 -17.84
CA SER A 61 3.04 -6.72 -17.65
C SER A 61 3.33 -8.22 -17.50
N ARG A 62 2.61 -8.89 -16.60
CA ARG A 62 2.71 -10.33 -16.34
C ARG A 62 2.46 -11.16 -17.60
N HIS A 63 1.47 -10.77 -18.40
CA HIS A 63 1.05 -11.51 -19.59
C HIS A 63 1.72 -11.03 -20.89
N LYS A 64 2.65 -10.06 -20.82
CA LYS A 64 3.37 -9.47 -21.97
C LYS A 64 2.42 -8.94 -23.05
N VAL A 65 1.45 -8.13 -22.63
CA VAL A 65 0.48 -7.47 -23.52
C VAL A 65 0.97 -6.06 -23.87
N ARG A 66 0.70 -5.61 -25.10
CA ARG A 66 1.04 -4.26 -25.54
C ARG A 66 0.18 -3.22 -24.82
N LEU A 67 0.80 -2.12 -24.42
CA LEU A 67 0.19 -1.07 -23.59
C LEU A 67 0.33 0.29 -24.24
N MET A 68 -0.69 1.12 -24.07
CA MET A 68 -0.60 2.58 -24.22
C MET A 68 -0.91 3.21 -22.87
N ILE A 69 0.10 3.81 -22.23
CA ILE A 69 0.01 4.31 -20.86
C ILE A 69 -0.19 5.83 -20.88
N TYR A 70 -1.32 6.27 -20.33
CA TYR A 70 -1.68 7.68 -20.20
C TYR A 70 -1.19 8.20 -18.86
N ILE A 71 -0.31 9.20 -18.86
CA ILE A 71 0.24 9.79 -17.64
C ILE A 71 0.07 11.31 -17.63
N PRO A 72 -0.23 11.92 -16.47
CA PRO A 72 -0.11 13.36 -16.35
C PRO A 72 1.36 13.72 -16.41
N LEU A 73 1.71 14.75 -17.16
CA LEU A 73 3.04 15.34 -17.10
C LEU A 73 2.90 16.81 -16.83
N ALA A 74 3.46 17.27 -15.72
CA ALA A 74 3.50 18.68 -15.45
C ALA A 74 4.66 19.36 -16.20
N PRO A 75 4.59 20.68 -16.46
CA PRO A 75 5.58 21.38 -17.30
C PRO A 75 7.03 21.28 -16.81
N ASP A 76 7.24 21.06 -15.52
CA ASP A 76 8.55 20.96 -14.86
C ASP A 76 8.99 19.51 -14.59
N GLU A 77 8.19 18.51 -14.99
CA GLU A 77 8.53 17.10 -14.80
C GLU A 77 9.31 16.53 -15.98
N ASN A 78 10.37 15.76 -15.68
CA ASN A 78 11.15 15.06 -16.68
C ASN A 78 10.42 13.74 -17.05
N ALA A 79 9.94 13.65 -18.30
CA ALA A 79 9.22 12.50 -18.82
C ALA A 79 10.01 11.19 -18.72
N ASP A 80 11.30 11.21 -19.04
CA ASP A 80 12.17 10.03 -19.00
C ASP A 80 12.30 9.49 -17.57
N ARG A 81 12.45 10.39 -16.60
CA ARG A 81 12.50 10.01 -15.18
C ARG A 81 11.19 9.37 -14.71
N VAL A 82 10.05 9.95 -15.10
CA VAL A 82 8.72 9.43 -14.72
C VAL A 82 8.48 8.06 -15.35
N THR A 83 8.71 7.93 -16.66
CA THR A 83 8.50 6.69 -17.39
C THR A 83 9.43 5.58 -16.93
N LYS A 84 10.72 5.86 -16.70
CA LYS A 84 11.68 4.91 -16.14
C LYS A 84 11.22 4.35 -14.78
N GLY A 85 10.73 5.20 -13.88
CA GLY A 85 10.20 4.75 -12.59
C GLY A 85 8.97 3.84 -12.72
N ILE A 86 8.11 4.06 -13.72
CA ILE A 86 6.96 3.19 -13.99
C ILE A 86 7.40 1.85 -14.58
N ILE A 87 8.34 1.86 -15.53
CA ILE A 87 8.94 0.66 -16.12
C ILE A 87 9.57 -0.21 -15.03
N GLU A 88 10.45 0.37 -14.22
CA GLU A 88 11.13 -0.32 -13.11
C GLU A 88 10.13 -0.77 -12.04
N GLY A 89 9.11 0.04 -11.73
CA GLY A 89 8.13 -0.28 -10.70
C GLY A 89 7.20 -1.44 -11.08
N PHE A 90 6.78 -1.53 -12.35
CA PHE A 90 5.85 -2.54 -12.85
C PHE A 90 6.50 -3.65 -13.68
N HIS A 91 7.84 -3.66 -13.75
CA HIS A 91 8.63 -4.61 -14.56
C HIS A 91 8.16 -4.66 -16.01
N LEU A 92 7.85 -3.49 -16.58
CA LEU A 92 7.31 -3.40 -17.93
C LEU A 92 8.40 -3.70 -18.97
N ASP A 93 7.99 -4.17 -20.14
CA ASP A 93 8.86 -4.41 -21.28
C ASP A 93 8.81 -3.21 -22.23
N ASP A 94 9.90 -2.47 -22.35
CA ASP A 94 9.99 -1.23 -23.15
C ASP A 94 9.54 -1.43 -24.60
N GLY A 95 9.74 -2.63 -25.17
CA GLY A 95 9.31 -2.95 -26.54
C GLY A 95 7.78 -3.09 -26.71
N LEU A 96 7.03 -3.16 -25.62
CA LEU A 96 5.58 -3.36 -25.61
C LEU A 96 4.80 -2.11 -25.17
N ILE A 97 5.46 -0.98 -24.92
CA ILE A 97 4.84 0.20 -24.30
C ILE A 97 4.84 1.39 -25.24
N GLY A 98 3.69 2.05 -25.37
CA GLY A 98 3.56 3.41 -25.86
C GLY A 98 3.18 4.38 -24.75
N TRP A 99 3.60 5.64 -24.88
CA TRP A 99 3.31 6.69 -23.91
C TRP A 99 2.36 7.75 -24.49
N ARG A 100 1.43 8.21 -23.65
CA ARG A 100 0.56 9.37 -23.90
C ARG A 100 0.63 10.33 -22.71
N PHE A 101 1.32 11.44 -22.91
CA PHE A 101 1.43 12.50 -21.92
C PHE A 101 0.22 13.44 -22.04
N LEU A 102 -0.47 13.66 -20.93
CA LEU A 102 -1.59 14.59 -20.85
C LEU A 102 -1.12 15.84 -20.09
N GLU A 103 -1.08 16.97 -20.79
CA GLU A 103 -0.70 18.25 -20.19
C GLU A 103 -1.66 18.63 -19.05
N CYS A 104 -1.09 18.85 -17.86
CA CYS A 104 -1.86 19.24 -16.68
C CYS A 104 -1.30 20.54 -16.09
N ASP A 105 -2.14 21.58 -16.04
CA ASP A 105 -1.75 22.87 -15.47
C ASP A 105 -1.79 22.82 -13.93
N LYS A 106 -0.61 22.88 -13.28
CA LYS A 106 -0.44 22.73 -11.81
C LYS A 106 -1.22 23.79 -11.02
N LYS A 107 -1.46 24.98 -11.60
CA LYS A 107 -2.02 26.13 -10.86
C LYS A 107 -3.54 26.07 -10.64
N ARG A 108 -4.27 25.25 -11.40
CA ARG A 108 -5.75 25.21 -11.34
C ARG A 108 -6.38 23.81 -11.41
N SER A 109 -5.64 22.76 -11.75
CA SER A 109 -6.25 21.43 -11.81
C SER A 109 -6.38 20.84 -10.40
N LYS A 110 -7.60 20.87 -9.87
CA LYS A 110 -7.99 19.90 -8.83
C LYS A 110 -7.67 18.51 -9.39
N LYS A 111 -7.16 17.59 -8.55
CA LYS A 111 -6.88 16.17 -8.88
C LYS A 111 -8.00 15.50 -9.72
N SER A 112 -9.23 15.99 -9.63
CA SER A 112 -10.38 15.60 -10.45
C SER A 112 -10.24 15.86 -11.96
N ASN A 113 -9.63 16.99 -12.37
CA ASN A 113 -9.60 17.40 -13.78
C ASN A 113 -8.73 16.48 -14.63
N PHE A 114 -7.61 15.98 -14.08
CA PHE A 114 -6.77 15.00 -14.77
C PHE A 114 -7.50 13.67 -14.95
N GLN A 115 -8.12 13.15 -13.89
CA GLN A 115 -8.80 11.86 -13.94
C GLN A 115 -9.89 11.87 -15.01
N GLU A 116 -10.69 12.94 -15.06
CA GLU A 116 -11.73 13.10 -16.06
C GLU A 116 -11.16 13.25 -17.48
N LEU A 117 -10.12 14.08 -17.66
CA LEU A 117 -9.47 14.25 -18.97
C LEU A 117 -8.89 12.92 -19.48
N ARG A 118 -8.21 12.18 -18.61
CA ARG A 118 -7.62 10.87 -18.90
C ARG A 118 -8.70 9.89 -19.32
N ASP A 119 -9.74 9.72 -18.50
CA ASP A 119 -10.80 8.74 -18.74
C ASP A 119 -11.53 9.05 -20.05
N ARG A 120 -11.88 10.32 -20.30
CA ARG A 120 -12.51 10.76 -21.56
C ARG A 120 -11.62 10.54 -22.77
N THR A 121 -10.31 10.80 -22.65
CA THR A 121 -9.36 10.63 -23.75
C THR A 121 -9.22 9.17 -24.13
N MET A 122 -9.07 8.29 -23.14
CA MET A 122 -8.99 6.84 -23.37
C MET A 122 -10.28 6.30 -23.98
N MET A 123 -11.46 6.73 -23.51
CA MET A 123 -12.73 6.28 -24.10
C MET A 123 -12.89 6.69 -25.56
N ARG A 124 -12.42 7.88 -25.93
CA ARG A 124 -12.46 8.35 -27.33
C ARG A 124 -11.48 7.61 -28.23
N GLU A 125 -10.33 7.22 -27.70
CA GLU A 125 -9.29 6.52 -28.47
C GLU A 125 -9.48 5.00 -28.52
N ALA A 126 -10.35 4.44 -27.70
CA ALA A 126 -10.64 3.01 -27.70
C ALA A 126 -11.43 2.61 -28.94
N ASP A 127 -10.97 1.57 -29.64
CA ASP A 127 -11.75 0.89 -30.68
C ASP A 127 -12.81 -0.03 -30.05
N LEU A 128 -12.55 -0.51 -28.83
CA LEU A 128 -13.42 -1.43 -28.09
C LEU A 128 -13.26 -1.21 -26.58
N ILE A 129 -14.39 -1.24 -25.86
CA ILE A 129 -14.43 -1.05 -24.40
C ILE A 129 -14.92 -2.33 -23.72
N PHE A 130 -14.16 -2.80 -22.72
CA PHE A 130 -14.50 -3.90 -21.82
C PHE A 130 -14.87 -3.36 -20.44
N PRO A 131 -16.16 -3.09 -20.16
CA PRO A 131 -16.60 -2.77 -18.81
C PRO A 131 -16.48 -4.00 -17.91
N VAL A 132 -15.74 -3.88 -16.80
CA VAL A 132 -15.57 -4.97 -15.82
C VAL A 132 -16.43 -4.69 -14.59
N SER A 133 -16.04 -3.76 -13.72
CA SER A 133 -16.82 -3.43 -12.52
C SER A 133 -17.11 -1.93 -12.48
N ILE A 134 -18.34 -1.54 -12.85
CA ILE A 134 -18.75 -0.14 -13.01
C ILE A 134 -19.80 0.25 -11.97
N ARG A 135 -19.51 1.28 -11.18
CA ARG A 135 -20.44 1.82 -10.18
C ARG A 135 -21.59 2.55 -10.87
N SER A 136 -22.80 2.05 -10.70
CA SER A 136 -24.03 2.69 -11.19
C SER A 136 -24.13 4.15 -10.75
N GLY A 137 -24.42 5.04 -11.70
CA GLY A 137 -24.54 6.49 -11.48
C GLY A 137 -23.21 7.20 -11.17
N GLY A 138 -22.07 6.52 -11.34
CA GLY A 138 -20.74 7.13 -11.24
C GLY A 138 -20.27 7.78 -12.54
N ASN A 139 -19.18 8.54 -12.49
CA ASN A 139 -18.63 9.22 -13.67
C ASN A 139 -18.31 8.27 -14.83
N LEU A 140 -17.74 7.09 -14.55
CA LEU A 140 -17.42 6.11 -15.59
C LEU A 140 -18.66 5.46 -16.21
N ASP A 141 -19.73 5.29 -15.44
CA ASP A 141 -21.01 4.76 -15.94
C ASP A 141 -21.65 5.75 -16.92
N GLU A 142 -21.64 7.04 -16.57
CA GLU A 142 -22.11 8.11 -17.44
C GLU A 142 -21.29 8.23 -18.72
N GLN A 143 -19.96 8.22 -18.61
CA GLN A 143 -19.09 8.26 -19.78
C GLN A 143 -19.26 7.03 -20.68
N LEU A 144 -19.44 5.83 -20.11
CA LEU A 144 -19.71 4.60 -20.85
C LEU A 144 -21.05 4.67 -21.60
N ARG A 145 -22.09 5.22 -20.96
CA ARG A 145 -23.41 5.45 -21.59
C ARG A 145 -23.29 6.41 -22.76
N MET A 146 -22.54 7.50 -22.60
CA MET A 146 -22.25 8.45 -23.69
C MET A 146 -21.46 7.79 -24.83
N ALA A 147 -20.45 6.98 -24.51
CA ALA A 147 -19.66 6.27 -25.51
C ALA A 147 -20.54 5.33 -26.35
N ARG A 148 -21.44 4.56 -25.71
CA ARG A 148 -22.42 3.72 -26.41
C ARG A 148 -23.35 4.55 -27.31
N ALA A 149 -23.88 5.65 -26.81
CA ALA A 149 -24.75 6.54 -27.57
C ALA A 149 -24.05 7.13 -28.82
N ASN A 150 -22.73 7.32 -28.73
CA ASN A 150 -21.88 7.79 -29.83
C ASN A 150 -21.35 6.66 -30.72
N GLY A 151 -21.84 5.43 -30.55
CA GLY A 151 -21.50 4.29 -31.41
C GLY A 151 -20.19 3.57 -31.07
N ALA A 152 -19.60 3.79 -29.88
CA ALA A 152 -18.44 3.01 -29.45
C ALA A 152 -18.78 1.52 -29.32
N ALA A 153 -17.86 0.65 -29.76
CA ALA A 153 -18.01 -0.79 -29.56
C ALA A 153 -17.78 -1.14 -28.09
N VAL A 154 -18.73 -1.85 -27.48
CA VAL A 154 -18.66 -2.26 -26.08
C VAL A 154 -19.05 -3.73 -25.95
N GLU A 155 -18.22 -4.53 -25.29
CA GLU A 155 -18.47 -5.95 -25.03
C GLU A 155 -18.59 -6.19 -23.51
N ASP A 156 -19.79 -6.56 -23.04
CA ASP A 156 -20.07 -6.78 -21.61
C ASP A 156 -19.63 -8.18 -21.08
N ASN A 157 -18.89 -8.96 -21.86
CA ASN A 157 -18.52 -10.35 -21.52
C ASN A 157 -17.72 -10.49 -20.22
N PHE A 158 -17.04 -9.41 -19.79
CA PHE A 158 -16.23 -9.36 -18.58
C PHE A 158 -16.94 -8.66 -17.41
N ARG A 159 -18.17 -8.21 -17.62
CA ARG A 159 -18.88 -7.40 -16.64
C ARG A 159 -19.26 -8.19 -15.41
N VAL A 160 -19.01 -7.60 -14.25
CA VAL A 160 -19.43 -8.06 -12.92
C VAL A 160 -20.15 -6.94 -12.20
N GLU A 161 -20.98 -7.32 -11.22
CA GLU A 161 -21.62 -6.36 -10.35
C GLU A 161 -20.57 -5.54 -9.59
N TYR A 162 -20.77 -4.22 -9.53
CA TYR A 162 -19.96 -3.37 -8.67
C TYR A 162 -20.40 -3.57 -7.22
N GLN A 163 -19.49 -4.11 -6.41
CA GLN A 163 -19.71 -4.24 -4.98
C GLN A 163 -19.05 -3.06 -4.26
N ARG A 164 -19.86 -2.29 -3.53
CA ARG A 164 -19.34 -1.26 -2.63
C ARG A 164 -18.82 -1.93 -1.37
N ASP A 165 -17.67 -2.55 -1.49
CA ASP A 165 -17.04 -3.22 -0.39
C ASP A 165 -16.35 -2.21 0.54
N HIS A 166 -16.77 -2.21 1.80
CA HIS A 166 -16.20 -1.44 2.88
C HIS A 166 -15.23 -2.30 3.70
N ARG A 167 -14.40 -3.14 3.05
CA ARG A 167 -13.19 -3.75 3.63
C ARG A 167 -12.26 -2.69 4.21
N ILE A 168 -12.60 -2.28 5.43
CA ILE A 168 -11.88 -1.38 6.29
C ILE A 168 -11.27 -2.30 7.35
N CYS A 169 -9.93 -2.45 7.42
CA CYS A 169 -9.35 -3.06 8.63
C CYS A 169 -9.32 -2.00 9.73
N LYS A 170 -10.51 -1.61 10.18
CA LYS A 170 -10.71 -0.87 11.41
C LYS A 170 -10.84 -1.93 12.49
N ILE A 171 -9.74 -2.17 13.17
CA ILE A 171 -9.72 -3.05 14.33
C ILE A 171 -10.19 -2.21 15.52
N SER A 172 -11.15 -2.73 16.29
CA SER A 172 -11.56 -2.13 17.55
C SER A 172 -10.77 -2.79 18.67
N VAL A 173 -9.83 -2.06 19.26
CA VAL A 173 -9.01 -2.61 20.34
C VAL A 173 -9.75 -2.45 21.67
N ASP A 174 -10.29 -3.56 22.21
CA ASP A 174 -10.94 -3.57 23.52
C ASP A 174 -9.92 -3.72 24.64
N LYS A 175 -9.68 -2.64 25.38
CA LYS A 175 -8.71 -2.62 26.49
C LYS A 175 -9.01 -3.63 27.58
N ASN A 176 -10.28 -4.00 27.78
CA ASN A 176 -10.68 -4.91 28.85
C ASN A 176 -10.39 -6.38 28.51
N LYS A 177 -10.08 -6.67 27.24
CA LYS A 177 -9.76 -8.03 26.77
C LYS A 177 -8.26 -8.26 26.61
N ILE A 178 -7.45 -7.21 26.71
CA ILE A 178 -5.99 -7.31 26.60
C ILE A 178 -5.51 -8.25 27.70
N ASP A 179 -4.63 -9.18 27.33
CA ASP A 179 -4.06 -10.12 28.28
C ASP A 179 -3.28 -9.32 29.36
N PRO A 180 -3.68 -9.36 30.65
CA PRO A 180 -2.99 -8.59 31.68
C PRO A 180 -1.53 -9.03 31.88
N GLU A 181 -1.17 -10.25 31.50
CA GLU A 181 0.21 -10.75 31.62
C GLU A 181 1.14 -10.14 30.57
N ILE A 182 0.60 -9.68 29.43
CA ILE A 182 1.43 -9.12 28.35
C ILE A 182 2.17 -7.84 28.77
N ASP A 183 1.53 -7.03 29.61
CA ASP A 183 2.12 -5.79 30.12
C ASP A 183 3.25 -6.05 31.12
N MET A 184 3.16 -7.15 31.88
CA MET A 184 4.21 -7.58 32.80
C MET A 184 5.38 -8.19 32.04
N LEU A 185 5.09 -9.00 31.01
CA LEU A 185 6.10 -9.63 30.17
C LEU A 185 6.90 -8.61 29.36
N LEU A 186 6.24 -7.54 28.89
CA LEU A 186 6.81 -6.56 27.97
C LEU A 186 7.14 -5.20 28.63
N ASP A 187 7.31 -5.15 29.97
CA ASP A 187 7.56 -3.90 30.69
C ASP A 187 8.85 -3.19 30.22
N ASP A 188 9.92 -3.97 30.03
CA ASP A 188 11.24 -3.49 29.63
C ASP A 188 11.52 -3.66 28.13
N TYR A 189 10.49 -3.61 27.29
CA TYR A 189 10.61 -3.78 25.84
C TYR A 189 10.26 -2.52 25.05
N LEU A 190 10.94 -2.34 23.91
CA LEU A 190 10.57 -1.40 22.87
C LEU A 190 9.85 -2.15 21.75
N ILE A 191 8.67 -1.69 21.36
CA ILE A 191 7.80 -2.40 20.43
C ILE A 191 7.72 -1.66 19.11
N HIS A 192 8.10 -2.34 18.02
CA HIS A 192 7.74 -1.93 16.67
C HIS A 192 6.37 -2.50 16.33
N TRP A 193 5.34 -1.65 16.39
CA TRP A 193 4.00 -2.01 15.97
C TRP A 193 3.88 -2.00 14.45
N THR A 194 3.32 -3.07 13.91
CA THR A 194 3.01 -3.18 12.48
C THR A 194 1.58 -2.72 12.20
N LYS A 195 1.30 -2.47 10.92
CA LYS A 195 -0.03 -2.11 10.43
C LYS A 195 -0.18 -2.50 8.97
N SER A 196 -1.42 -2.63 8.54
CA SER A 196 -1.77 -2.89 7.14
C SER A 196 -1.29 -1.74 6.25
N SER A 197 -0.71 -2.06 5.09
CA SER A 197 -0.27 -1.07 4.10
C SER A 197 -1.24 -1.05 2.92
N ASN A 198 -1.70 0.13 2.49
CA ASN A 198 -2.57 0.28 1.31
C ASN A 198 -1.79 0.35 -0.02
N GLY A 199 -0.49 0.09 -0.01
CA GLY A 199 0.41 0.17 -1.16
C GLY A 199 1.67 -0.67 -0.92
N PRO A 200 2.66 -0.61 -1.84
CA PRO A 200 3.89 -1.35 -1.69
C PRO A 200 4.55 -1.09 -0.34
N TRP A 201 5.00 -2.16 0.30
CA TRP A 201 5.85 -2.05 1.48
C TRP A 201 7.20 -1.38 1.12
N PRO A 202 7.98 -0.89 2.09
CA PRO A 202 9.32 -0.38 1.81
C PRO A 202 10.20 -1.41 1.09
N GLY A 203 10.89 -0.99 0.02
CA GLY A 203 11.73 -1.86 -0.80
C GLY A 203 10.98 -2.83 -1.72
N GLU A 204 9.65 -2.76 -1.78
CA GLU A 204 8.82 -3.54 -2.68
C GLU A 204 8.47 -2.76 -3.95
N THR A 205 8.53 -3.41 -5.11
CA THR A 205 8.08 -2.81 -6.39
C THR A 205 6.55 -2.88 -6.52
N SER A 206 5.96 -2.01 -7.35
CA SER A 206 4.53 -2.08 -7.65
C SER A 206 4.13 -3.44 -8.24
N PHE A 207 4.99 -4.04 -9.06
CA PHE A 207 4.78 -5.38 -9.60
C PHE A 207 4.64 -6.42 -8.48
N GLN A 208 5.57 -6.44 -7.51
CA GLN A 208 5.54 -7.37 -6.38
C GLN A 208 4.31 -7.16 -5.50
N PHE A 209 3.91 -5.90 -5.28
CA PHE A 209 2.70 -5.57 -4.54
C PHE A 209 1.44 -6.15 -5.20
N TYR A 210 1.22 -5.89 -6.50
CA TYR A 210 0.06 -6.42 -7.22
C TYR A 210 0.14 -7.93 -7.46
N GLN A 211 1.34 -8.49 -7.59
CA GLN A 211 1.56 -9.93 -7.66
C GLN A 211 1.05 -10.64 -6.40
N ALA A 212 1.37 -10.12 -5.22
CA ALA A 212 0.88 -10.72 -3.99
C ALA A 212 -0.63 -10.54 -3.83
N ILE A 213 -1.19 -9.38 -4.20
CA ILE A 213 -2.64 -9.17 -4.19
C ILE A 213 -3.35 -10.18 -5.07
N ALA A 214 -2.89 -10.35 -6.32
CA ALA A 214 -3.48 -11.29 -7.26
C ALA A 214 -3.26 -12.75 -6.87
N GLY A 215 -2.19 -13.05 -6.11
CA GLY A 215 -1.86 -14.39 -5.64
C GLY A 215 -2.54 -14.80 -4.32
N CYS A 216 -3.06 -13.87 -3.53
CA CYS A 216 -3.79 -14.17 -2.30
C CYS A 216 -5.28 -14.29 -2.59
N GLU A 217 -5.84 -15.49 -2.45
CA GLU A 217 -7.21 -15.80 -2.86
C GLU A 217 -8.28 -15.16 -1.97
N ASP A 218 -8.13 -15.17 -0.66
CA ASP A 218 -9.21 -14.92 0.30
C ASP A 218 -8.91 -13.82 1.35
N HIS A 219 -7.72 -13.23 1.33
CA HIS A 219 -7.31 -12.20 2.27
C HIS A 219 -6.40 -11.15 1.62
N TYR A 220 -6.30 -9.99 2.26
CA TYR A 220 -5.46 -8.90 1.78
C TYR A 220 -3.99 -9.14 2.14
N ALA A 221 -3.13 -9.34 1.13
CA ALA A 221 -1.72 -9.71 1.26
C ALA A 221 -0.83 -8.69 1.99
N ARG A 222 -1.34 -7.51 2.33
CA ARG A 222 -0.61 -6.43 3.04
C ARG A 222 -1.28 -6.09 4.36
N SER A 223 -1.83 -7.10 5.03
CA SER A 223 -2.34 -6.97 6.40
C SER A 223 -1.21 -6.69 7.40
N ALA A 224 -1.56 -6.29 8.62
CA ALA A 224 -0.58 -6.14 9.70
C ALA A 224 0.11 -7.47 10.04
N LEU A 225 -0.64 -8.58 10.06
CA LEU A 225 -0.09 -9.92 10.26
C LEU A 225 0.89 -10.30 9.14
N ASP A 226 0.54 -10.10 7.88
CA ASP A 226 1.43 -10.38 6.75
C ASP A 226 2.68 -9.50 6.77
N THR A 227 2.54 -8.27 7.28
CA THR A 227 3.68 -7.36 7.48
C THR A 227 4.63 -7.93 8.53
N LEU A 228 4.13 -8.43 9.65
CA LEU A 228 4.95 -9.08 10.68
C LEU A 228 5.60 -10.37 10.16
N ILE A 229 4.85 -11.22 9.44
CA ILE A 229 5.38 -12.44 8.81
C ILE A 229 6.54 -12.09 7.87
N ARG A 230 6.38 -11.05 7.03
CA ARG A 230 7.45 -10.59 6.15
C ARG A 230 8.69 -10.13 6.92
N ILE A 231 8.51 -9.34 7.98
CA ILE A 231 9.63 -8.85 8.81
C ILE A 231 10.44 -10.03 9.37
N VAL A 232 9.74 -11.06 9.85
CA VAL A 232 10.34 -12.28 10.40
C VAL A 232 11.08 -13.08 9.32
N LEU A 233 10.45 -13.32 8.17
CA LEU A 233 11.05 -14.06 7.05
C LEU A 233 12.28 -13.35 6.48
N GLU A 234 12.21 -12.03 6.29
CA GLU A 234 13.35 -11.23 5.81
C GLU A 234 14.40 -10.97 6.91
N ARG A 235 14.06 -11.24 8.17
CA ARG A 235 14.83 -10.86 9.36
C ARG A 235 15.25 -9.39 9.29
N LYS A 236 14.32 -8.52 8.89
CA LYS A 236 14.64 -7.12 8.60
C LYS A 236 13.46 -6.20 8.84
N LEU A 237 13.69 -5.12 9.58
CA LEU A 237 12.81 -3.96 9.61
C LEU A 237 13.35 -2.91 8.65
N ARG A 238 12.54 -2.53 7.67
CA ARG A 238 12.93 -1.54 6.67
C ARG A 238 12.54 -0.14 7.11
N ALA A 239 13.49 0.77 7.07
CA ALA A 239 13.24 2.17 7.36
C ALA A 239 12.31 2.79 6.32
N SER A 240 11.53 3.76 6.78
CA SER A 240 10.67 4.55 5.91
C SER A 240 10.75 6.02 6.27
N SER A 241 10.66 6.89 5.27
CA SER A 241 10.46 8.33 5.45
C SER A 241 8.98 8.71 5.47
N ARG A 242 8.06 7.73 5.34
CA ARG A 242 6.62 7.98 5.34
C ARG A 242 6.19 8.53 6.71
N HIS A 243 5.67 9.76 6.71
CA HIS A 243 5.34 10.56 7.89
C HIS A 243 6.53 11.18 8.64
N TYR A 244 7.74 11.03 8.12
CA TYR A 244 8.97 11.63 8.63
C TYR A 244 9.54 12.67 7.65
N ARG A 245 10.62 13.33 8.07
CA ARG A 245 11.44 14.12 7.14
C ARG A 245 12.17 13.15 6.21
N THR A 246 12.17 13.45 4.92
CA THR A 246 12.74 12.58 3.88
C THR A 246 14.24 12.32 4.03
N GLU A 247 14.94 13.18 4.77
CA GLU A 247 16.39 13.11 5.00
C GLU A 247 16.81 11.89 5.83
N TYR A 248 15.97 11.41 6.75
CA TYR A 248 16.34 10.34 7.70
C TYR A 248 15.26 9.26 7.74
N PRO A 249 15.29 8.29 6.82
CA PRO A 249 14.47 7.08 6.94
C PRO A 249 14.78 6.37 8.26
N ALA A 250 13.74 5.98 9.00
CA ALA A 250 13.89 5.35 10.31
C ALA A 250 12.89 4.20 10.50
N VAL A 251 13.21 3.32 11.45
CA VAL A 251 12.29 2.32 12.01
C VAL A 251 11.82 2.83 13.38
N PRO A 252 10.52 3.10 13.57
CA PRO A 252 9.99 3.58 14.84
C PRO A 252 9.72 2.43 15.82
N PHE A 253 9.90 2.72 17.10
CA PHE A 253 9.53 1.86 18.22
C PHE A 253 8.80 2.69 19.26
N SER A 254 7.99 2.05 20.10
CA SER A 254 7.32 2.68 21.24
C SER A 254 7.74 1.97 22.52
N SER A 255 8.02 2.73 23.58
CA SER A 255 8.21 2.18 24.93
C SER A 255 6.90 2.10 25.73
N LEU A 256 5.75 2.17 25.06
CA LEU A 256 4.47 1.97 25.72
C LEU A 256 4.21 0.49 25.92
N LYS A 257 3.74 0.15 27.12
CA LYS A 257 3.13 -1.15 27.38
C LYS A 257 1.96 -1.39 26.41
N PRO A 258 1.70 -2.64 25.99
CA PRO A 258 0.58 -2.99 25.12
C PRO A 258 -0.76 -2.34 25.54
N SER A 259 -1.15 -2.42 26.81
CA SER A 259 -2.43 -1.83 27.26
C SER A 259 -2.50 -0.30 27.08
N ALA A 260 -1.37 0.40 27.24
CA ALA A 260 -1.27 1.83 27.00
C ALA A 260 -1.28 2.16 25.51
N ALA A 261 -0.56 1.37 24.70
CA ALA A 261 -0.51 1.50 23.24
C ALA A 261 -1.89 1.32 22.58
N ALA A 262 -2.78 0.52 23.18
CA ALA A 262 -4.16 0.35 22.75
C ALA A 262 -4.91 1.68 22.54
N ALA A 263 -4.63 2.71 23.35
CA ALA A 263 -5.23 4.03 23.21
C ALA A 263 -4.84 4.75 21.90
N LEU A 264 -3.68 4.39 21.34
CA LEU A 264 -3.14 4.96 20.12
C LEU A 264 -3.52 4.16 18.87
N MET A 265 -3.95 2.90 19.02
CA MET A 265 -4.46 2.02 17.95
C MET A 265 -5.83 2.50 17.42
N ARG A 266 -5.83 3.63 16.70
CA ARG A 266 -7.05 4.29 16.22
C ARG A 266 -7.12 4.39 14.71
N TRP A 267 -8.34 4.36 14.18
CA TRP A 267 -8.61 4.63 12.77
C TRP A 267 -8.35 6.10 12.42
N ARG A 268 -7.55 6.33 11.37
CA ARG A 268 -7.26 7.66 10.82
C ARG A 268 -7.98 7.81 9.49
N ALA A 269 -9.23 8.31 9.54
CA ALA A 269 -10.08 8.46 8.35
C ALA A 269 -9.43 9.19 7.17
N ARG A 270 -8.58 10.20 7.45
CA ARG A 270 -7.82 10.94 6.42
C ARG A 270 -6.89 10.02 5.61
N TYR A 271 -6.28 9.03 6.26
CA TYR A 271 -5.30 8.13 5.66
C TYR A 271 -5.90 6.77 5.30
N GLN A 272 -7.11 6.48 5.78
CA GLN A 272 -7.79 5.20 5.62
C GLN A 272 -6.93 4.02 6.12
N GLU A 273 -6.35 4.19 7.30
CA GLU A 273 -5.53 3.20 7.98
C GLU A 273 -5.60 3.36 9.50
N MET A 274 -5.18 2.32 10.22
CA MET A 274 -4.93 2.39 11.66
C MET A 274 -3.62 3.12 11.93
N THR A 275 -3.50 3.77 13.09
CA THR A 275 -2.21 4.27 13.56
C THR A 275 -1.26 3.10 13.82
N PHE A 276 -1.71 2.10 14.57
CA PHE A 276 -1.06 0.82 14.83
C PHE A 276 -2.12 -0.28 14.83
N GLU A 277 -1.71 -1.52 14.57
CA GLU A 277 -2.52 -2.72 14.75
C GLU A 277 -1.83 -3.63 15.80
N PRO A 278 -2.56 -4.54 16.48
CA PRO A 278 -2.05 -5.35 17.59
C PRO A 278 -1.14 -6.50 17.13
N TYR A 279 -0.14 -6.16 16.33
CA TYR A 279 0.89 -7.04 15.80
C TYR A 279 2.23 -6.31 15.86
N GLY A 280 3.28 -6.95 16.33
CA GLY A 280 4.57 -6.28 16.44
C GLY A 280 5.72 -7.18 16.81
N ILE A 281 6.91 -6.58 16.83
CA ILE A 281 8.12 -7.18 17.37
C ILE A 281 8.60 -6.31 18.52
N ALA A 282 8.72 -6.93 19.69
CA ALA A 282 9.24 -6.35 20.91
C ALA A 282 10.72 -6.70 21.05
N ILE A 283 11.57 -5.72 21.35
CA ILE A 283 13.00 -5.89 21.61
C ILE A 283 13.31 -5.38 23.01
N ARG A 284 14.03 -6.16 23.83
CA ARG A 284 14.40 -5.77 25.19
C ARG A 284 15.21 -4.46 25.18
N ALA A 285 14.92 -3.53 26.08
CA ALA A 285 15.40 -2.15 26.00
C ALA A 285 16.94 -2.03 26.05
N ASP A 286 17.60 -2.83 26.89
CA ASP A 286 19.06 -2.91 26.98
C ASP A 286 19.70 -3.42 25.69
N PHE A 287 19.04 -4.34 24.99
CA PHE A 287 19.49 -4.85 23.70
C PHE A 287 19.22 -3.84 22.59
N ALA A 288 18.08 -3.15 22.65
CA ALA A 288 17.72 -2.10 21.70
C ALA A 288 18.76 -0.95 21.69
N GLU A 289 19.29 -0.58 22.85
CA GLU A 289 20.38 0.41 22.96
C GLU A 289 21.64 -0.05 22.19
N LYS A 290 22.01 -1.34 22.30
CA LYS A 290 23.13 -1.93 21.54
C LYS A 290 22.88 -1.91 20.04
N LEU A 291 21.62 -1.91 19.62
CA LEU A 291 21.21 -1.75 18.22
C LEU A 291 21.17 -0.28 17.77
N SER A 292 21.56 0.68 18.62
CA SER A 292 21.47 2.12 18.34
C SER A 292 20.04 2.63 18.18
N ILE A 293 19.06 1.94 18.80
CA ILE A 293 17.69 2.46 18.93
C ILE A 293 17.70 3.54 20.01
N LYS A 294 17.46 4.79 19.63
CA LYS A 294 17.51 5.94 20.55
C LYS A 294 16.15 6.59 20.74
N ARG A 295 15.94 7.16 21.92
CA ARG A 295 14.71 7.86 22.26
C ARG A 295 14.54 9.12 21.41
N VAL A 296 13.32 9.35 20.96
CA VAL A 296 12.91 10.61 20.32
C VAL A 296 12.68 11.67 21.38
N PHE A 297 13.17 12.88 21.13
CA PHE A 297 12.87 14.04 21.96
C PHE A 297 11.96 15.01 21.20
N TYR A 298 10.99 15.55 21.92
CA TYR A 298 9.92 16.36 21.36
C TYR A 298 10.18 17.84 21.64
N GLY A 299 9.94 18.69 20.64
CA GLY A 299 10.12 20.13 20.81
C GLY A 299 9.37 20.99 19.79
N HIS A 300 9.49 22.30 19.95
CA HIS A 300 8.94 23.26 19.00
C HIS A 300 9.77 23.30 17.72
N ARG A 301 9.13 23.65 16.60
CA ARG A 301 9.78 23.68 15.28
C ARG A 301 11.11 24.45 15.27
N ASP A 302 11.15 25.56 16.01
CA ASP A 302 12.28 26.47 16.06
C ASP A 302 13.49 25.87 16.78
N MET A 303 13.29 24.84 17.61
CA MET A 303 14.40 24.12 18.25
C MET A 303 15.27 23.38 17.24
N TYR A 304 14.70 22.95 16.12
CA TYR A 304 15.40 22.09 15.14
C TYR A 304 16.67 22.72 14.58
N GLN A 305 16.70 24.05 14.40
CA GLN A 305 17.86 24.74 13.83
C GLN A 305 19.06 24.79 14.79
N TYR A 306 18.82 24.55 16.08
CA TYR A 306 19.84 24.54 17.13
C TYR A 306 20.30 23.11 17.47
N LEU A 307 19.74 22.09 16.83
CA LEU A 307 20.15 20.71 17.05
C LEU A 307 21.39 20.39 16.22
N ASP A 308 22.30 19.66 16.87
CA ASP A 308 23.44 19.03 16.22
C ASP A 308 22.95 18.01 15.18
N THR A 309 23.78 17.79 14.16
CA THR A 309 23.45 16.90 13.04
C THR A 309 23.08 15.48 13.50
N GLU A 310 23.71 15.01 14.58
CA GLU A 310 23.47 13.67 15.14
C GLU A 310 22.12 13.53 15.86
N ASP A 311 21.58 14.63 16.38
CA ASP A 311 20.33 14.66 17.15
C ASP A 311 19.10 14.93 16.29
N ARG A 312 19.28 15.59 15.14
CA ARG A 312 18.19 15.90 14.19
C ARG A 312 17.32 14.70 13.79
N PRO A 313 17.85 13.49 13.56
CA PRO A 313 17.04 12.32 13.24
C PRO A 313 16.07 11.90 14.37
N TYR A 314 16.41 12.24 15.61
CA TYR A 314 15.66 11.88 16.82
C TYR A 314 14.77 13.01 17.33
N PHE A 315 14.69 14.13 16.59
CA PHE A 315 13.74 15.20 16.90
C PHE A 315 12.35 14.91 16.32
N GLN A 316 11.32 15.16 17.13
CA GLN A 316 9.93 15.16 16.69
C GLN A 316 9.25 16.48 17.07
N ASN A 317 8.56 17.09 16.12
CA ASN A 317 7.76 18.27 16.41
C ASN A 317 6.52 17.87 17.23
N MET A 318 6.24 18.58 18.32
CA MET A 318 5.04 18.37 19.14
C MET A 318 3.71 18.55 18.37
N GLY A 319 3.76 19.19 17.21
CA GLY A 319 2.61 19.38 16.32
C GLY A 319 1.74 20.57 16.72
N ILE A 320 0.93 21.05 15.77
CA ILE A 320 -0.02 22.18 15.99
C ILE A 320 -1.43 21.66 16.30
N ARG A 321 -1.80 20.50 15.74
CA ARG A 321 -3.16 19.92 15.82
C ARG A 321 -3.20 18.48 16.33
N GLY A 322 -2.09 17.95 16.78
CA GLY A 322 -2.01 16.58 17.28
C GLY A 322 -0.73 16.38 18.06
N ASP A 323 -0.90 15.97 19.32
CA ASP A 323 0.18 15.63 20.22
C ASP A 323 0.60 14.16 20.01
N TRP A 324 1.87 13.96 19.68
CA TRP A 324 2.50 12.65 19.47
C TRP A 324 3.41 12.26 20.63
N THR A 325 3.57 13.11 21.65
CA THR A 325 4.35 12.80 22.85
C THR A 325 3.87 11.56 23.61
N PRO A 326 2.56 11.20 23.62
CA PRO A 326 2.11 10.02 24.33
C PRO A 326 2.71 8.71 23.81
N GLU A 327 3.16 8.66 22.55
CA GLU A 327 3.72 7.45 21.92
C GLU A 327 5.05 7.00 22.55
N LYS A 328 5.78 7.92 23.19
CA LYS A 328 7.12 7.68 23.73
C LYS A 328 8.02 7.00 22.69
N GLU A 329 8.15 7.64 21.53
CA GLU A 329 8.82 7.08 20.35
C GLU A 329 10.33 6.89 20.58
N TYR A 330 10.87 5.83 19.98
CA TYR A 330 12.28 5.55 19.79
C TYR A 330 12.51 5.30 18.29
N ARG A 331 13.73 5.53 17.79
CA ARG A 331 14.07 5.33 16.38
C ARG A 331 15.38 4.58 16.21
N HIS A 332 15.40 3.72 15.21
CA HIS A 332 16.62 3.24 14.55
C HIS A 332 16.76 3.95 13.22
N ILE A 333 17.94 4.48 12.89
CA ILE A 333 18.17 5.17 11.62
C ILE A 333 18.62 4.19 10.55
N GLY A 334 17.93 4.18 9.41
CA GLY A 334 18.11 3.18 8.37
C GLY A 334 17.44 1.85 8.70
N ASP A 335 17.70 0.85 7.86
CA ASP A 335 17.14 -0.49 8.07
C ASP A 335 17.75 -1.15 9.32
N LEU A 336 16.95 -1.93 10.04
CA LEU A 336 17.41 -2.74 11.16
C LEU A 336 17.46 -4.22 10.77
N ASP A 337 18.65 -4.80 10.88
CA ASP A 337 18.88 -6.24 10.71
C ASP A 337 18.49 -6.99 11.98
N LEU A 338 17.56 -7.93 11.85
CA LEU A 338 17.04 -8.76 12.93
C LEU A 338 17.74 -10.12 13.02
N SER A 339 18.70 -10.42 12.15
CA SER A 339 19.41 -11.71 12.14
C SER A 339 20.16 -12.01 13.44
N LYS A 340 20.44 -10.98 14.24
CA LYS A 340 21.11 -11.07 15.55
C LYS A 340 20.15 -11.18 16.73
N LEU A 341 18.83 -11.07 16.50
CA LEU A 341 17.85 -11.21 17.57
C LEU A 341 17.78 -12.66 18.03
N ARG A 342 17.76 -12.83 19.35
CA ARG A 342 17.66 -14.12 20.02
C ARG A 342 16.35 -14.18 20.80
N SER A 343 15.94 -15.39 21.16
CA SER A 343 14.68 -15.64 21.87
C SER A 343 14.61 -14.97 23.26
N ASP A 344 15.74 -14.64 23.86
CA ASP A 344 15.86 -13.92 25.14
C ASP A 344 15.80 -12.39 24.99
N ASP A 345 16.06 -11.86 23.80
CA ASP A 345 16.11 -10.43 23.53
C ASP A 345 14.86 -9.91 22.80
N SER A 346 14.00 -10.80 22.28
CA SER A 346 12.90 -10.41 21.40
C SER A 346 11.70 -11.33 21.45
N ILE A 347 10.51 -10.73 21.30
CA ILE A 347 9.22 -11.41 21.37
C ILE A 347 8.33 -10.90 20.23
N LEU A 348 7.62 -11.81 19.56
CA LEU A 348 6.61 -11.49 18.57
C LEU A 348 5.24 -11.34 19.23
N ILE A 349 4.50 -10.33 18.82
CA ILE A 349 3.14 -10.05 19.30
C ILE A 349 2.19 -10.30 18.13
N VAL A 350 1.21 -11.17 18.34
CA VAL A 350 0.08 -11.40 17.42
C VAL A 350 -1.22 -10.97 18.07
N ASN A 351 -2.27 -10.77 17.28
CA ASN A 351 -3.54 -10.28 17.80
C ASN A 351 -4.28 -11.39 18.58
N HIS A 352 -4.37 -12.57 17.98
CA HIS A 352 -5.09 -13.72 18.53
C HIS A 352 -4.17 -14.94 18.73
N ALA A 353 -4.52 -15.82 19.69
CA ALA A 353 -3.67 -16.95 20.05
C ALA A 353 -3.52 -17.99 18.92
N GLU A 354 -4.52 -18.11 18.06
CA GLU A 354 -4.54 -19.03 16.92
C GLU A 354 -3.51 -18.62 15.84
N GLU A 355 -3.13 -17.34 15.80
CA GLU A 355 -2.18 -16.82 14.82
C GLU A 355 -0.73 -17.20 15.14
N ARG A 356 -0.45 -17.66 16.37
CA ARG A 356 0.90 -18.09 16.81
C ARG A 356 1.46 -19.19 15.92
N ASP A 357 0.61 -20.08 15.42
CA ASP A 357 1.01 -21.21 14.58
C ASP A 357 1.59 -20.76 13.23
N ARG A 358 1.26 -19.55 12.77
CA ARG A 358 1.84 -18.96 11.55
C ARG A 358 3.34 -18.69 11.65
N PHE A 359 3.87 -18.63 12.87
CA PHE A 359 5.27 -18.30 13.14
C PHE A 359 6.14 -19.50 13.48
N ARG A 360 5.53 -20.66 13.79
CA ARG A 360 6.21 -21.86 14.28
C ARG A 360 7.33 -22.36 13.36
N ASP A 361 7.10 -22.30 12.06
CA ASP A 361 8.03 -22.83 11.05
C ASP A 361 8.97 -21.76 10.47
N ILE A 362 8.81 -20.49 10.89
CA ILE A 362 9.54 -19.35 10.30
C ILE A 362 10.34 -18.55 11.34
N SER A 363 10.17 -18.84 12.64
CA SER A 363 10.87 -18.14 13.72
C SER A 363 11.03 -19.00 14.97
N ASP A 364 12.19 -18.87 15.61
CA ASP A 364 12.44 -19.40 16.96
C ASP A 364 12.10 -18.37 18.07
N LEU A 365 11.62 -17.18 17.70
CA LEU A 365 11.26 -16.16 18.67
C LEU A 365 9.97 -16.55 19.41
N PRO A 366 9.89 -16.31 20.73
CA PRO A 366 8.64 -16.46 21.47
C PRO A 366 7.52 -15.63 20.84
N VAL A 367 6.31 -16.21 20.79
CA VAL A 367 5.12 -15.54 20.25
C VAL A 367 4.04 -15.45 21.31
N VAL A 368 3.56 -14.24 21.58
CA VAL A 368 2.49 -13.96 22.54
C VAL A 368 1.30 -13.34 21.85
N SER A 369 0.10 -13.57 22.38
CA SER A 369 -1.13 -12.94 21.88
C SER A 369 -1.45 -11.68 22.66
N TYR A 370 -1.95 -10.68 21.96
CA TYR A 370 -2.36 -9.40 22.51
C TYR A 370 -3.64 -9.53 23.36
N TYR A 371 -4.55 -10.38 22.92
CA TYR A 371 -5.75 -10.75 23.67
C TYR A 371 -5.58 -12.06 24.42
N SER A 372 -6.24 -12.16 25.58
CA SER A 372 -6.50 -13.44 26.24
C SER A 372 -7.48 -14.28 25.43
N ARG A 373 -7.45 -15.61 25.63
CA ARG A 373 -8.35 -16.56 24.96
C ARG A 373 -9.82 -16.29 25.25
#